data_AF-A0A970S8H4-F1
#
_entry.id   AF-A0A970S8H4-F1
#
_cell.length_a   1.000
_cell.length_b   1.000
_cell.length_c   1.000
_cell.angle_alpha   90.00
_cell.angle_beta   90.00
_cell.angle_gamma   90.00
#
_symmetry.space_group_name_H-M   'P 1'
#
loop_
_entity.id
_entity.type
_entity.pdbx_description
1 polymer ?
#
loop_
_entity_poly.entity_id
_entity_poly.type
_entity_poly.pdbx_seq_one_letter_code
_entity_poly.pdbx_strand_id
1 'polypeptide(L)'
;HSISAGLDYPGVGPEHSFLKDMHRVDYVPINDQEALQGFRDLTRIEGIIPALESSHAMAYVTKLAPTMDKDQIIIATVSGRGDKDLMTVARLDGVEMVDM
;
A
#
# COMPACT_ATOMS: atom_id res chain seq x y z
N HIS A 1 -12.67 7.60 4.52
CA HIS A 1 -11.51 8.26 5.14
C HIS A 1 -10.36 7.27 5.15
N SER A 2 -9.24 7.66 4.55
CA SER A 2 -7.99 6.90 4.49
C SER A 2 -6.82 7.85 4.70
N ILE A 3 -5.72 7.36 5.27
CA ILE A 3 -4.45 8.10 5.33
C ILE A 3 -3.89 8.41 3.93
N SER A 4 -4.25 7.59 2.94
CA SER A 4 -3.86 7.78 1.56
C SER A 4 -4.90 8.58 0.80
N ALA A 5 -4.55 9.81 0.44
CA ALA A 5 -5.45 10.70 -0.28
C ALA A 5 -5.95 10.10 -1.60
N GLY A 6 -5.12 9.33 -2.31
CA GLY A 6 -5.50 8.68 -3.57
C GLY A 6 -6.48 7.52 -3.43
N LEU A 7 -6.68 6.98 -2.22
CA LEU A 7 -7.64 5.91 -1.93
C LEU A 7 -8.85 6.38 -1.11
N ASP A 8 -8.90 7.65 -0.69
CA ASP A 8 -10.08 8.21 -0.03
C ASP A 8 -11.19 8.57 -1.03
N TYR A 9 -11.62 7.56 -1.78
CA TYR A 9 -12.69 7.65 -2.77
C TYR A 9 -13.74 6.57 -2.47
N PRO A 10 -15.03 6.93 -2.32
CA PRO A 10 -16.06 6.00 -1.84
C PRO A 10 -16.52 4.97 -2.90
N GLY A 11 -16.05 5.08 -4.15
CA GLY A 11 -16.44 4.20 -5.26
C GLY A 11 -15.28 3.38 -5.82
N VAL A 12 -15.57 2.59 -6.85
CA VAL A 12 -14.59 1.88 -7.66
C VAL A 12 -15.09 1.84 -9.11
N GLY A 13 -14.18 1.76 -10.08
CA GLY A 13 -14.56 1.72 -11.50
C GLY A 13 -15.47 0.53 -11.83
N PRO A 14 -16.39 0.65 -12.80
CA PRO A 14 -17.38 -0.40 -13.10
C PRO A 14 -16.76 -1.72 -13.56
N GLU A 15 -15.59 -1.68 -14.22
CA GLU A 15 -14.87 -2.88 -14.61
C GLU A 15 -14.39 -3.70 -13.40
N HIS A 16 -13.95 -3.02 -12.32
CA HIS A 16 -13.57 -3.70 -11.09
C HIS A 16 -14.76 -4.39 -10.41
N SER A 17 -15.92 -3.72 -10.37
CA SER A 17 -17.17 -4.31 -9.88
C SER A 17 -17.57 -5.53 -10.69
N PHE A 18 -17.50 -5.44 -12.01
CA PHE A 18 -17.79 -6.58 -12.90
C PHE A 18 -16.83 -7.76 -12.67
N LEU A 19 -15.52 -7.50 -12.59
CA LEU A 19 -14.51 -8.53 -12.33
C LEU A 19 -14.69 -9.22 -10.96
N LYS A 20 -15.15 -8.47 -9.95
CA LYS A 20 -15.53 -9.00 -8.65
C LYS A 20 -16.74 -9.93 -8.76
N ASP A 21 -17.80 -9.48 -9.43
CA ASP A 21 -19.06 -10.20 -9.53
C ASP A 21 -18.93 -11.50 -10.32
N MET A 22 -18.00 -11.56 -11.29
CA MET A 22 -17.65 -12.81 -11.99
C MET A 22 -16.58 -13.65 -11.29
N HIS A 23 -16.18 -13.29 -10.06
CA HIS A 23 -15.16 -13.99 -9.27
C HIS A 23 -13.79 -14.11 -9.94
N ARG A 24 -13.41 -13.11 -10.75
CA ARG A 24 -12.11 -13.07 -11.43
C ARG A 24 -11.03 -12.34 -10.63
N VAL A 25 -11.43 -11.42 -9.77
CA VAL A 25 -10.53 -10.63 -8.91
C VAL A 25 -11.10 -10.57 -7.50
N ASP A 26 -10.25 -10.84 -6.52
CA ASP A 26 -10.55 -10.65 -5.10
C ASP A 26 -10.11 -9.25 -4.65
N TYR A 27 -10.98 -8.58 -3.90
CA TYR A 27 -10.72 -7.26 -3.33
C TYR A 27 -10.60 -7.39 -1.82
N VAL A 28 -9.47 -6.96 -1.29
CA VAL A 28 -9.10 -7.13 0.12
C VAL A 28 -8.87 -5.78 0.78
N PRO A 29 -9.37 -5.57 2.01
CA PRO A 29 -9.12 -4.34 2.74
C PRO A 29 -7.73 -4.34 3.37
N ILE A 30 -7.10 -3.17 3.40
CA ILE A 30 -5.89 -2.87 4.17
C ILE A 30 -6.17 -1.58 4.94
N ASN A 31 -5.86 -1.58 6.24
CA ASN A 31 -6.06 -0.39 7.08
C ASN A 31 -4.81 0.51 7.10
N ASP A 32 -4.96 1.72 7.63
CA ASP A 32 -3.90 2.73 7.63
C ASP A 32 -2.62 2.27 8.35
N GLN A 33 -2.74 1.51 9.45
CA GLN A 33 -1.57 1.01 10.19
C GLN A 33 -0.80 -0.05 9.39
N GLU A 34 -1.53 -0.91 8.70
CA GLU A 34 -0.94 -1.91 7.81
C GLU A 34 -0.26 -1.25 6.61
N ALA A 35 -0.89 -0.24 6.00
CA ALA A 35 -0.27 0.53 4.94
C ALA A 35 1.00 1.25 5.40
N LEU A 36 1.00 1.85 6.60
CA LEU A 36 2.21 2.43 7.19
C LEU A 36 3.31 1.40 7.41
N GLN A 37 2.96 0.18 7.84
CA GLN A 37 3.93 -0.89 7.96
C GLN A 37 4.50 -1.29 6.59
N GLY A 38 3.66 -1.45 5.57
CA GLY A 38 4.10 -1.73 4.19
C GLY A 38 5.02 -0.64 3.62
N PHE A 39 4.78 0.62 3.95
CA PHE A 39 5.66 1.74 3.60
C PHE A 39 7.05 1.55 4.23
N ARG A 40 7.08 1.30 5.55
CA ARG A 40 8.33 1.15 6.32
C ARG A 40 9.11 -0.08 5.89
N ASP A 41 8.44 -1.19 5.62
CA ASP A 41 9.07 -2.44 5.20
C ASP A 41 9.75 -2.26 3.84
N LEU A 42 9.04 -1.75 2.83
CA LEU A 42 9.65 -1.54 1.51
C LEU A 42 10.80 -0.52 1.57
N THR A 43 10.66 0.52 2.38
CA THR A 43 11.72 1.53 2.56
C THR A 43 12.96 0.96 3.23
N ARG A 44 12.80 0.17 4.31
CA ARG A 44 13.92 -0.33 5.11
C ARG A 44 14.61 -1.53 4.50
N ILE A 45 13.84 -2.41 3.84
CA ILE A 45 14.35 -3.66 3.26
C ILE A 45 14.93 -3.40 1.87
N GLU A 46 14.19 -2.70 1.02
CA GLU A 46 14.53 -2.53 -0.41
C GLU A 46 15.07 -1.14 -0.76
N GLY A 47 15.02 -0.18 0.18
CA GLY A 47 15.48 1.20 -0.07
C GLY A 47 14.56 1.99 -1.00
N ILE A 48 13.34 1.51 -1.24
CA ILE A 48 12.34 2.16 -2.10
C ILE A 48 11.34 2.87 -1.21
N ILE A 49 11.11 4.17 -1.43
CA ILE A 49 10.10 4.96 -0.71
C ILE A 49 8.80 4.94 -1.53
N PRO A 50 7.80 4.10 -1.20
CA PRO A 50 6.56 4.01 -1.98
C PRO A 50 5.57 5.12 -1.63
N ALA A 51 4.68 5.44 -2.56
CA ALA A 51 3.48 6.20 -2.23
C ALA A 51 2.60 5.42 -1.24
N LEU A 52 1.85 6.11 -0.37
CA LEU A 52 0.96 5.44 0.60
C LEU A 52 -0.10 4.56 -0.08
N GLU A 53 -0.53 4.91 -1.29
CA GLU A 53 -1.38 4.06 -2.15
C GLU A 53 -0.69 2.71 -2.45
N SER A 54 0.58 2.72 -2.85
CA SER A 54 1.36 1.51 -3.15
C SER A 54 1.64 0.68 -1.89
N SER A 55 1.81 1.35 -0.75
CA SER A 55 2.05 0.68 0.54
C SER A 55 0.89 -0.22 0.97
N HIS A 56 -0.35 0.07 0.54
CA HIS A 56 -1.48 -0.85 0.76
C HIS A 56 -1.25 -2.19 0.07
N ALA A 57 -0.78 -2.18 -1.18
CA ALA A 57 -0.45 -3.40 -1.90
C ALA A 57 0.68 -4.17 -1.21
N MET A 58 1.73 -3.47 -0.74
CA MET A 58 2.87 -4.11 -0.06
C MET A 58 2.49 -4.74 1.28
N ALA A 59 1.61 -4.08 2.03
CA ALA A 59 1.04 -4.63 3.25
C ALA A 59 0.26 -5.92 2.96
N TYR A 60 -0.49 -5.97 1.85
CA TYR A 60 -1.19 -7.19 1.46
C TYR A 60 -0.23 -8.29 1.00
N VAL A 61 0.81 -7.97 0.22
CA VAL A 61 1.85 -8.94 -0.18
C VAL A 61 2.48 -9.59 1.04
N THR A 62 2.79 -8.81 2.08
CA THR A 62 3.36 -9.30 3.34
C THR A 62 2.44 -10.30 4.06
N LYS A 63 1.12 -10.16 3.91
CA LYS A 63 0.12 -11.10 4.44
C LYS A 63 -0.07 -12.33 3.56
N LEU A 64 -0.03 -12.16 2.24
CA LEU A 64 -0.34 -13.21 1.25
C LEU A 64 0.84 -14.15 1.02
N ALA A 65 2.06 -13.63 0.90
CA ALA A 65 3.24 -14.42 0.57
C ALA A 65 3.48 -15.62 1.52
N PRO A 66 3.26 -15.52 2.85
CA PRO A 66 3.42 -16.66 3.76
C PRO A 66 2.40 -17.78 3.55
N THR A 67 1.29 -17.54 2.85
CA THR A 67 0.27 -18.56 2.56
C THR A 67 0.48 -19.25 1.21
N MET A 68 1.51 -18.86 0.46
CA MET A 68 1.83 -19.38 -0.86
C MET A 68 2.96 -20.41 -0.79
N ASP A 69 3.04 -21.28 -1.80
CA ASP A 69 4.18 -22.17 -1.97
C ASP A 69 5.42 -21.37 -2.40
N LYS A 70 6.61 -21.87 -2.03
CA LYS A 70 7.89 -21.14 -2.20
C LYS A 70 8.27 -20.84 -3.66
N ASP A 71 7.72 -21.59 -4.61
CA ASP A 71 7.96 -21.46 -6.04
C ASP A 71 6.92 -20.57 -6.75
N GLN A 72 5.86 -20.16 -6.05
CA GLN A 72 4.90 -19.20 -6.58
C GLN A 72 5.46 -17.78 -6.58
N ILE A 73 5.11 -17.02 -7.61
CA ILE A 73 5.61 -15.65 -7.83
C ILE A 73 4.47 -14.65 -7.66
N ILE A 74 4.72 -13.60 -6.88
CA ILE A 74 3.84 -12.44 -6.78
C ILE A 74 4.40 -11.32 -7.65
N ILE A 75 3.56 -10.75 -8.51
CA ILE A 75 3.83 -9.48 -9.18
C ILE A 75 2.98 -8.42 -8.51
N ALA A 76 3.61 -7.38 -7.98
CA ALA A 76 2.92 -6.31 -7.28
C ALA A 76 3.25 -4.95 -7.93
N THR A 77 2.21 -4.14 -8.12
CA THR A 77 2.34 -2.81 -8.72
C THR A 77 2.74 -1.79 -7.66
N VAL A 78 3.90 -1.15 -7.85
CA VAL A 78 4.27 0.09 -7.15
C VAL A 78 3.84 1.26 -8.04
N SER A 79 2.63 1.76 -7.80
CA SER A 79 1.97 2.76 -8.63
C SER A 79 2.62 4.15 -8.58
N GLY A 80 3.39 4.45 -7.55
CA GLY A 80 4.05 5.74 -7.40
C GLY A 80 5.10 5.78 -6.30
N ARG A 81 5.90 6.86 -6.33
CA ARG A 81 6.92 7.18 -5.33
C ARG A 81 6.36 8.03 -4.19
N GLY A 82 6.94 7.90 -3.00
CA GLY A 82 6.41 8.46 -1.75
C GLY A 82 6.95 9.83 -1.34
N ASP A 83 7.60 10.60 -2.22
CA ASP A 83 8.18 11.91 -1.86
C ASP A 83 7.13 12.85 -1.22
N LYS A 84 5.90 12.84 -1.75
CA LYS A 84 4.78 13.65 -1.23
C LYS A 84 4.30 13.18 0.16
N ASP A 85 4.50 11.91 0.49
CA ASP A 85 3.95 11.27 1.68
C ASP A 85 4.96 11.24 2.84
N LEU A 86 6.24 11.46 2.54
CA LEU A 86 7.33 11.39 3.51
C LEU A 86 7.10 12.29 4.73
N MET A 87 6.62 13.52 4.51
CA MET A 87 6.33 14.46 5.59
C MET A 87 5.20 13.98 6.50
N THR A 88 4.19 13.33 5.93
CA THR A 88 3.08 12.74 6.69
C THR A 88 3.58 11.59 7.55
N VAL A 89 4.35 10.67 6.97
CA VAL A 89 4.90 9.51 7.69
C VAL A 89 5.89 9.96 8.76
N ALA A 90 6.79 10.91 8.47
CA ALA A 90 7.75 11.44 9.43
C ALA A 90 7.08 12.04 10.67
N ARG A 91 6.02 12.83 10.49
CA ARG A 91 5.23 13.38 11.60
C ARG A 91 4.57 12.28 12.44
N LEU A 92 4.04 11.24 11.80
CA LEU A 92 3.42 10.10 12.50
C LEU A 92 4.45 9.25 13.24
N ASP A 93 5.67 9.18 12.73
CA ASP A 93 6.80 8.49 13.36
C ASP A 93 7.47 9.33 14.46
N GLY A 94 6.98 10.55 14.72
CA GLY A 94 7.54 11.46 15.72
C GLY A 94 8.93 11.98 15.37
N VAL A 95 9.29 11.98 14.08
CA VAL A 95 10.56 12.53 13.60
C VAL A 95 10.46 14.05 13.61
N GLU A 96 11.36 14.68 14.36
CA GLU A 96 11.49 16.13 14.40
C GLU A 96 11.99 16.62 13.05
N MET A 97 11.13 17.35 12.33
CA MET A 97 11.50 17.91 11.03
C MET A 97 12.11 19.28 11.26
N VAL A 98 13.37 19.43 10.85
CA VAL A 98 14.04 20.73 10.82
C VAL A 98 13.49 21.47 9.61
N ASP A 99 12.86 22.62 9.83
CA ASP A 99 12.49 23.51 8.73
C ASP A 99 13.77 23.88 7.95
N MET A 100 13.77 23.57 6.65
CA MET A 100 14.83 24.00 5.72
C MET A 100 14.53 25.36 5.11
#